data_AF-A0A1S4DHW1-F1
#
_entry.id   AF-A0A1S4DHW1-F1
#
_cell.length_a   1.000
_cell.length_b   1.000
_cell.length_c   1.000
_cell.angle_alpha   90.00
_cell.angle_beta   90.00
_cell.angle_gamma   90.00
#
_symmetry.space_group_name_H-M   'P 1'
#
loop_
_entity.id
_entity.type
_entity.pdbx_description
1 polymer ?
#
loop_
_entity_poly.entity_id
_entity_poly.type
_entity_poly.pdbx_seq_one_letter_code
_entity_poly.pdbx_strand_id
1 'polypeptide(L)'
;MKIEGEKIKKYALLLAAKDSDYVKKVYGGYFNVFLEALGEEGEKWDLFRVVEGEFPDMAELQNYEGFVISGSPFDAYGNENWILKLCLLLETLFFMHKKVLGICFGHQVLCRALGGKVGKACNGWDIGLRKLSIVKNISTHSFFSDLEEIPLALSIIECHQDEVLEVPKGAEIVAISEKTNVEMFTMGDHILGIQGHPEYTKDILFNLIDRLLSNGCIESGFAENAKSKLYKAEPDRKCLEKICKKFLKRELEFINIPGKI
;
A
#
# COMPACT_ATOMS: atom_id res chain seq x y z
N MET A 1 15.83 39.31 7.79
CA MET A 1 14.97 38.22 7.32
C MET A 1 15.81 36.96 7.26
N LYS A 2 15.63 36.03 8.20
CA LYS A 2 16.15 34.67 8.02
C LYS A 2 15.25 34.03 6.98
N ILE A 3 15.84 33.62 5.86
CA ILE A 3 15.19 32.70 4.92
C ILE A 3 15.05 31.40 5.74
N GLU A 4 13.86 31.09 6.22
CA GLU A 4 13.55 29.74 6.69
C GLU A 4 13.82 28.82 5.50
N GLY A 5 14.90 28.05 5.56
CA GLY A 5 15.18 27.05 4.54
C GLY A 5 13.99 26.10 4.46
N GLU A 6 13.52 25.80 3.25
CA GLU A 6 12.43 24.86 3.05
C GLU A 6 12.71 23.57 3.82
N LYS A 7 11.82 23.24 4.76
CA LYS A 7 11.93 22.02 5.55
C LYS A 7 11.77 20.84 4.58
N ILE A 8 12.85 20.08 4.39
CA ILE A 8 12.86 18.88 3.55
C ILE A 8 11.75 17.93 4.03
N LYS A 9 10.80 17.61 3.14
CA LYS A 9 9.71 16.66 3.43
C LYS A 9 10.32 15.27 3.61
N LYS A 10 9.94 14.59 4.70
CA LYS A 10 10.49 13.31 5.10
C LYS A 10 9.42 12.23 5.09
N TYR A 11 9.68 11.08 4.47
CA TYR A 11 8.78 9.93 4.44
C TYR A 11 9.49 8.67 4.93
N ALA A 12 8.73 7.70 5.41
CA ALA A 12 9.26 6.43 5.88
C ALA A 12 8.68 5.28 5.06
N LEU A 13 9.54 4.39 4.57
CA LEU A 13 9.13 3.09 4.05
C LEU A 13 9.34 2.03 5.14
N LEU A 14 8.25 1.44 5.61
CA LEU A 14 8.22 0.28 6.48
C LEU A 14 8.21 -0.98 5.61
N LEU A 15 9.41 -1.51 5.33
CA LEU A 15 9.59 -2.66 4.45
C LEU A 15 9.34 -3.96 5.22
N ALA A 16 8.21 -4.60 4.91
CA ALA A 16 7.73 -5.84 5.52
C ALA A 16 8.19 -7.11 4.77
N ALA A 17 9.20 -6.99 3.90
CA ALA A 17 9.74 -8.09 3.12
C ALA A 17 11.27 -8.02 3.04
N LYS A 18 11.89 -9.18 2.82
CA LYS A 18 13.30 -9.24 2.43
C LYS A 18 13.42 -9.02 0.92
N ASP A 19 14.45 -8.28 0.52
CA ASP A 19 14.76 -8.08 -0.89
C ASP A 19 15.06 -9.42 -1.56
N SER A 20 14.36 -9.72 -2.65
CA SER A 20 14.66 -10.90 -3.46
C SER A 20 15.96 -10.72 -4.24
N ASP A 21 16.64 -11.81 -4.57
CA ASP A 21 17.89 -11.74 -5.34
C ASP A 21 17.71 -11.02 -6.69
N TYR A 22 16.55 -11.24 -7.33
CA TYR A 22 16.19 -10.55 -8.56
C TYR A 22 16.08 -9.03 -8.34
N VAL A 23 15.30 -8.61 -7.35
CA VAL A 23 15.08 -7.18 -7.07
C VAL A 23 16.36 -6.49 -6.59
N LYS A 24 17.20 -7.16 -5.80
CA LYS A 24 18.55 -6.66 -5.46
C LYS A 24 19.39 -6.44 -6.71
N LYS A 25 19.42 -7.44 -7.62
CA LYS A 25 20.26 -7.40 -8.82
C LYS A 25 19.80 -6.35 -9.83
N VAL A 26 18.50 -6.23 -10.06
CA VAL A 26 17.94 -5.38 -11.13
C VAL A 26 17.66 -3.95 -10.64
N TYR A 27 17.17 -3.80 -9.41
CA TYR A 27 16.71 -2.51 -8.88
C TYR A 27 17.56 -1.99 -7.71
N GLY A 28 18.47 -2.79 -7.16
CA GLY A 28 19.21 -2.44 -5.93
C GLY A 28 18.39 -2.62 -4.65
N GLY A 29 17.25 -3.32 -4.71
CA GLY A 29 16.36 -3.58 -3.57
C GLY A 29 14.98 -2.91 -3.71
N TYR A 30 14.01 -3.37 -2.93
CA TYR A 30 12.63 -2.86 -2.96
C TYR A 30 12.55 -1.40 -2.55
N PHE A 31 13.47 -0.90 -1.72
CA PHE A 31 13.52 0.53 -1.39
C PHE A 31 13.57 1.40 -2.66
N ASN A 32 14.43 1.06 -3.61
CA ASN A 32 14.54 1.79 -4.88
C ASN A 32 13.30 1.62 -5.77
N VAL A 33 12.66 0.44 -5.75
CA VAL A 33 11.39 0.20 -6.46
C VAL A 33 10.29 1.13 -5.94
N PHE A 34 10.20 1.30 -4.61
CA PHE A 34 9.26 2.23 -3.99
C PHE A 34 9.62 3.70 -4.26
N LEU A 35 10.91 4.07 -4.24
CA LEU A 35 11.34 5.42 -4.57
C LEU A 35 11.03 5.78 -6.03
N GLU A 36 11.22 4.87 -6.98
CA GLU A 36 10.85 5.09 -8.38
C GLU A 36 9.34 5.33 -8.54
N ALA A 37 8.52 4.60 -7.78
CA ALA A 37 7.07 4.71 -7.85
C ALA A 37 6.52 5.97 -7.15
N LEU A 38 7.05 6.30 -5.97
CA LEU A 38 6.42 7.24 -5.02
C LEU A 38 7.28 8.46 -4.68
N GLY A 39 8.60 8.39 -4.84
CA GLY A 39 9.51 9.50 -4.53
C GLY A 39 9.36 10.68 -5.49
N GLU A 40 9.56 11.89 -4.99
CA GLU A 40 9.76 13.12 -5.78
C GLU A 40 11.07 13.81 -5.41
N GLU A 41 11.54 14.69 -6.30
CA GLU A 41 12.74 15.49 -6.07
C GLU A 41 12.58 16.39 -4.84
N GLY A 42 13.65 16.51 -4.05
CA GLY A 42 13.64 17.31 -2.81
C GLY A 42 13.05 16.61 -1.58
N GLU A 43 12.60 15.36 -1.70
CA GLU A 43 12.13 14.55 -0.57
C GLU A 43 13.25 13.71 0.04
N LYS A 44 13.15 13.45 1.34
CA LYS A 44 13.96 12.45 2.04
C LYS A 44 13.10 11.24 2.38
N TRP A 45 13.62 10.05 2.09
CA TRP A 45 12.98 8.78 2.43
C TRP A 45 13.90 7.94 3.30
N ASP A 46 13.39 7.49 4.44
CA ASP A 46 14.10 6.54 5.30
C ASP A 46 13.50 5.14 5.15
N LEU A 47 14.37 4.12 5.17
CA LEU A 47 14.00 2.72 5.13
C LEU A 47 14.03 2.13 6.55
N PHE A 48 12.95 1.46 6.93
CA PHE A 48 12.89 0.63 8.13
C PHE A 48 12.51 -0.79 7.74
N ARG A 49 13.41 -1.76 7.95
CA ARG A 49 13.16 -3.17 7.67
C ARG A 49 12.37 -3.79 8.82
N VAL A 50 11.07 -3.48 8.89
CA VAL A 50 10.21 -3.92 10.00
C VAL A 50 10.14 -5.44 10.14
N VAL A 51 10.25 -6.18 9.02
CA VAL A 51 10.34 -7.65 9.04
C VAL A 51 11.59 -8.18 9.76
N GLU A 52 12.62 -7.34 9.91
CA GLU A 52 13.88 -7.63 10.61
C GLU A 52 13.92 -6.99 12.01
N GLY A 53 12.81 -6.41 12.46
CA GLY A 53 12.71 -5.77 13.78
C GLY A 53 13.18 -4.32 13.83
N GLU A 54 13.52 -3.73 12.68
CA GLU A 54 13.92 -2.32 12.56
C GLU A 54 12.68 -1.43 12.41
N PHE A 55 12.44 -0.56 13.39
CA PHE A 55 11.29 0.36 13.41
C PHE A 55 11.75 1.80 13.66
N PRO A 56 11.00 2.81 13.19
CA PRO A 56 11.26 4.19 13.57
C PRO A 56 11.15 4.38 15.08
N ASP A 57 11.93 5.31 15.62
CA ASP A 57 11.77 5.74 17.00
C ASP A 57 10.42 6.48 17.15
N MET A 58 9.65 6.11 18.18
CA MET A 58 8.37 6.74 18.50
C MET A 58 8.52 8.26 18.71
N ALA A 59 9.66 8.70 19.26
CA ALA A 59 9.97 10.11 19.49
C ALA A 59 10.32 10.89 18.21
N GLU A 60 10.47 10.21 17.06
CA GLU A 60 10.79 10.84 15.78
C GLU A 60 9.64 10.79 14.77
N LEU A 61 8.53 10.11 15.09
CA LEU A 61 7.39 9.94 14.15
C LEU A 61 6.82 11.27 13.67
N GLN A 62 6.83 12.31 14.50
CA GLN A 62 6.35 13.64 14.12
C GLN A 62 7.15 14.28 12.99
N ASN A 63 8.41 13.87 12.79
CA ASN A 63 9.30 14.40 11.76
C ASN A 63 8.98 13.90 10.35
N TYR A 64 8.10 12.90 10.22
CA TYR A 64 7.68 12.33 8.94
C TYR A 64 6.33 12.90 8.50
N GLU A 65 6.21 13.23 7.22
CA GLU A 65 4.98 13.67 6.57
C GLU A 65 4.06 12.48 6.23
N GLY A 66 4.63 11.29 6.02
CA GLY A 66 3.87 10.07 5.76
C GLY A 66 4.69 8.79 5.83
N PHE A 67 3.97 7.67 5.92
CA PHE A 67 4.48 6.32 6.07
C PHE A 67 3.89 5.42 4.99
N VAL A 68 4.74 4.58 4.39
CA VAL A 68 4.35 3.56 3.41
C VAL A 68 4.69 2.20 3.98
N ILE A 69 3.75 1.25 3.90
CA ILE A 69 3.96 -0.15 4.31
C ILE A 69 3.91 -1.03 3.07
N SER A 70 4.98 -1.79 2.85
CA SER A 70 5.10 -2.64 1.67
C SER A 70 4.25 -3.92 1.74
N GLY A 71 4.21 -4.65 0.64
CA GLY A 71 3.83 -6.07 0.63
C GLY A 71 4.77 -6.94 1.49
N SER A 72 4.34 -8.18 1.74
CA SER A 72 5.08 -9.19 2.52
C SER A 72 4.70 -10.59 2.05
N PRO A 73 5.60 -11.59 2.14
CA PRO A 73 5.24 -12.99 2.00
C PRO A 73 4.57 -13.59 3.26
N PHE A 74 4.51 -12.84 4.37
CA PHE A 74 3.83 -13.24 5.60
C PHE A 74 2.34 -12.91 5.54
N ASP A 75 1.53 -13.63 6.32
CA ASP A 75 0.14 -13.27 6.51
C ASP A 75 0.00 -12.08 7.47
N ALA A 76 -0.90 -11.13 7.17
CA ALA A 76 -1.09 -9.93 7.98
C ALA A 76 -1.82 -10.19 9.31
N TYR A 77 -2.39 -11.38 9.48
CA TYR A 77 -3.12 -11.82 10.67
C TYR A 77 -2.28 -12.72 11.61
N GLY A 78 -1.01 -12.95 11.28
CA GLY A 78 -0.04 -13.66 12.10
C GLY A 78 0.29 -12.96 13.41
N ASN A 79 0.90 -13.69 14.34
CA ASN A 79 1.24 -13.21 15.69
C ASN A 79 2.75 -13.06 15.90
N GLU A 80 3.53 -13.00 14.82
CA GLU A 80 4.94 -12.68 14.86
C GLU A 80 5.14 -11.33 15.55
N ASN A 81 6.13 -11.25 16.44
CA ASN A 81 6.38 -10.06 17.25
C ASN A 81 6.49 -8.77 16.45
N TRP A 82 7.09 -8.82 15.25
CA TRP A 82 7.23 -7.65 14.38
C TRP A 82 5.90 -7.22 13.76
N ILE A 83 4.97 -8.16 13.48
CA ILE A 83 3.62 -7.84 12.98
C ILE A 83 2.80 -7.18 14.07
N LEU A 84 2.84 -7.73 15.29
CA LEU A 84 2.15 -7.13 16.44
C LEU A 84 2.69 -5.73 16.75
N LYS A 85 4.02 -5.56 16.72
CA LYS A 85 4.66 -4.25 16.87
C LYS A 85 4.28 -3.29 15.74
N LEU A 86 4.16 -3.78 14.51
CA LEU A 86 3.68 -2.99 13.38
C LEU A 86 2.24 -2.53 13.59
N CYS A 87 1.32 -3.39 14.03
CA CYS A 87 -0.05 -2.99 14.36
C CYS A 87 -0.09 -1.83 15.38
N LEU A 88 0.68 -1.93 16.47
CA LEU A 88 0.77 -0.87 17.49
C LEU A 88 1.32 0.45 16.93
N LEU A 89 2.31 0.38 16.04
CA LEU A 89 2.82 1.56 15.33
C LEU A 89 1.73 2.17 14.44
N LEU A 90 1.00 1.37 13.68
CA LEU A 90 -0.06 1.85 12.79
C LEU A 90 -1.23 2.49 13.54
N GLU A 91 -1.63 1.93 14.69
CA GLU A 91 -2.58 2.55 15.61
C GLU A 91 -2.07 3.92 16.09
N THR A 92 -0.79 3.99 16.49
CA THR A 92 -0.17 5.25 16.91
C THR A 92 -0.18 6.29 15.79
N LEU A 93 0.21 5.91 14.57
CA LEU A 93 0.22 6.80 13.41
C LEU A 93 -1.17 7.31 13.05
N PHE A 94 -2.19 6.46 13.17
CA PHE A 94 -3.59 6.84 13.00
C PHE A 94 -4.02 7.90 14.01
N PHE A 95 -3.77 7.71 15.30
CA PHE A 95 -4.12 8.73 16.32
C PHE A 95 -3.30 10.01 16.21
N MET A 96 -2.09 9.94 15.64
CA MET A 96 -1.28 11.12 15.30
C MET A 96 -1.73 11.83 14.02
N HIS A 97 -2.78 11.35 13.34
CA HIS A 97 -3.21 11.84 12.03
C HIS A 97 -2.07 11.87 11.00
N LYS A 98 -1.14 10.90 11.08
CA LYS A 98 -0.09 10.74 10.08
C LYS A 98 -0.66 10.06 8.85
N LYS A 99 -0.14 10.44 7.68
CA LYS A 99 -0.50 9.77 6.44
C LYS A 99 0.09 8.38 6.41
N VAL A 100 -0.75 7.39 6.15
CA VAL A 100 -0.36 5.99 6.08
C VAL A 100 -0.91 5.36 4.81
N LEU A 101 0.00 4.91 3.94
CA LEU A 101 -0.29 4.14 2.75
C LEU A 101 0.10 2.68 2.96
N GLY A 102 -0.88 1.77 3.01
CA GLY A 102 -0.65 0.34 3.04
C GLY A 102 -0.78 -0.29 1.65
N ILE A 103 0.20 -1.10 1.23
CA ILE A 103 0.21 -1.81 -0.06
C ILE A 103 0.25 -3.32 0.16
N CYS A 104 -0.71 -4.05 -0.43
CA CYS A 104 -0.87 -5.51 -0.32
C CYS A 104 -0.93 -5.97 1.15
N PHE A 105 0.09 -6.65 1.68
CA PHE A 105 0.21 -6.91 3.12
C PHE A 105 0.05 -5.64 3.95
N GLY A 106 0.64 -4.52 3.52
CA GLY A 106 0.51 -3.22 4.18
C GLY A 106 -0.94 -2.74 4.28
N HIS A 107 -1.74 -2.97 3.24
CA HIS A 107 -3.19 -2.68 3.24
C HIS A 107 -3.93 -3.55 4.26
N GLN A 108 -3.57 -4.82 4.32
CA GLN A 108 -4.18 -5.79 5.22
C GLN A 108 -3.82 -5.52 6.68
N VAL A 109 -2.54 -5.38 7.01
CA VAL A 109 -2.09 -5.14 8.40
C VAL A 109 -2.58 -3.79 8.91
N LEU A 110 -2.71 -2.79 8.04
CA LEU A 110 -3.33 -1.50 8.36
C LEU A 110 -4.82 -1.66 8.67
N CYS A 111 -5.54 -2.42 7.87
CA CYS A 111 -6.95 -2.76 8.14
C CYS A 111 -7.10 -3.46 9.51
N ARG A 112 -6.27 -4.48 9.77
CA ARG A 112 -6.26 -5.22 11.06
C ARG A 112 -5.97 -4.29 12.24
N ALA A 113 -4.93 -3.47 12.15
CA ALA A 113 -4.53 -2.55 13.21
C ALA A 113 -5.66 -1.58 13.59
N LEU A 114 -6.49 -1.18 12.62
CA LEU A 114 -7.61 -0.26 12.85
C LEU A 114 -8.92 -0.98 13.22
N GLY A 115 -8.89 -2.29 13.47
CA GLY A 115 -10.03 -3.08 13.93
C GLY A 115 -10.86 -3.74 12.84
N GLY A 116 -10.37 -3.78 11.59
CA GLY A 116 -10.94 -4.59 10.52
C GLY A 116 -10.55 -6.07 10.61
N LYS A 117 -11.07 -6.87 9.69
CA LYS A 117 -10.78 -8.31 9.59
C LYS A 117 -10.06 -8.62 8.29
N VAL A 118 -9.02 -9.44 8.41
CA VAL A 118 -8.22 -9.95 7.30
C VAL A 118 -8.18 -11.46 7.41
N GLY A 119 -8.16 -12.15 6.28
CA GLY A 119 -7.96 -13.59 6.26
C GLY A 119 -7.61 -14.09 4.87
N LYS A 120 -7.54 -15.41 4.75
CA LYS A 120 -7.30 -16.08 3.49
C LYS A 120 -8.45 -15.85 2.52
N ALA A 121 -8.13 -15.51 1.28
CA ALA A 121 -9.12 -15.34 0.23
C ALA A 121 -9.81 -16.68 -0.05
N CYS A 122 -11.13 -16.68 -0.15
CA CYS A 122 -11.91 -17.89 -0.39
C CYS A 122 -11.60 -18.54 -1.76
N ASN A 123 -11.14 -17.73 -2.73
CA ASN A 123 -10.82 -18.14 -4.10
C ASN A 123 -9.32 -18.48 -4.29
N GLY A 124 -8.52 -18.48 -3.23
CA GLY A 124 -7.08 -18.72 -3.30
C GLY A 124 -6.31 -17.57 -3.93
N TRP A 125 -5.23 -17.90 -4.67
CA TRP A 125 -4.34 -16.92 -5.26
C TRP A 125 -5.03 -15.99 -6.27
N ASP A 126 -4.81 -14.69 -6.10
CA ASP A 126 -4.97 -13.68 -7.12
C ASP A 126 -3.60 -13.16 -7.57
N ILE A 127 -3.17 -13.58 -8.76
CA ILE A 127 -1.92 -13.13 -9.38
C ILE A 127 -2.17 -12.65 -10.81
N GLY A 128 -1.59 -11.52 -11.19
CA GLY A 128 -1.62 -10.99 -12.55
C GLY A 128 -2.30 -9.63 -12.65
N LEU A 129 -2.77 -9.30 -13.85
CA LEU A 129 -3.51 -8.06 -14.08
C LEU A 129 -4.98 -8.22 -13.66
N ARG A 130 -5.51 -7.30 -12.85
CA ARG A 130 -6.91 -7.25 -12.43
C ARG A 130 -7.53 -5.90 -12.69
N LYS A 131 -8.76 -5.93 -13.19
CA LYS A 131 -9.56 -4.73 -13.39
C LYS A 131 -10.40 -4.48 -12.14
N LEU A 132 -10.11 -3.40 -11.44
CA LEU A 132 -10.93 -2.87 -10.35
C LEU A 132 -11.85 -1.78 -10.88
N SER A 133 -12.98 -1.63 -10.21
CA SER A 133 -13.96 -0.56 -10.41
C SER A 133 -13.91 0.39 -9.21
N ILE A 134 -13.83 1.69 -9.48
CA ILE A 134 -13.93 2.70 -8.43
C ILE A 134 -15.41 2.89 -8.08
N VAL A 135 -15.71 2.95 -6.78
CA VAL A 135 -17.07 3.11 -6.28
C VAL A 135 -17.58 4.51 -6.64
N LYS A 136 -18.83 4.63 -7.11
CA LYS A 136 -19.38 5.90 -7.63
C LYS A 136 -19.71 6.94 -6.56
N ASN A 137 -20.03 6.51 -5.35
CA ASN A 137 -20.53 7.37 -4.26
C ASN A 137 -19.53 7.45 -3.12
N ILE A 138 -18.27 7.73 -3.44
CA ILE A 138 -17.24 8.01 -2.42
C ILE A 138 -17.62 9.31 -1.70
N SER A 139 -17.42 9.37 -0.39
CA SER A 139 -17.77 10.55 0.42
C SER A 139 -17.05 11.80 -0.09
N THR A 140 -17.71 12.95 0.03
CA THR A 140 -17.11 14.27 -0.26
C THR A 140 -15.96 14.64 0.68
N HIS A 141 -15.77 13.89 1.77
CA HIS A 141 -14.65 14.06 2.70
C HIS A 141 -13.50 13.08 2.42
N SER A 142 -13.65 12.18 1.44
CA SER A 142 -12.59 11.25 1.05
C SER A 142 -11.60 11.95 0.13
N PHE A 143 -10.32 11.60 0.21
CA PHE A 143 -9.32 12.17 -0.71
C PHE A 143 -9.64 11.95 -2.19
N PHE A 144 -10.38 10.89 -2.49
CA PHE A 144 -10.78 10.59 -3.86
C PHE A 144 -11.62 11.70 -4.46
N SER A 145 -12.43 12.44 -3.68
CA SER A 145 -13.20 13.57 -4.22
C SER A 145 -12.32 14.74 -4.70
N ASP A 146 -11.08 14.84 -4.22
CA ASP A 146 -10.13 15.89 -4.61
C ASP A 146 -9.39 15.55 -5.91
N LEU A 147 -9.58 14.33 -6.44
CA LEU A 147 -9.01 13.93 -7.71
C LEU A 147 -9.87 14.49 -8.85
N GLU A 148 -9.34 15.50 -9.55
CA GLU A 148 -9.99 16.12 -10.73
C GLU A 148 -10.51 15.10 -11.76
N GLU A 149 -9.80 13.99 -11.94
CA GLU A 149 -10.22 12.86 -12.77
C GLU A 149 -9.99 11.56 -11.99
N ILE A 150 -11.06 11.01 -11.42
CA ILE A 150 -11.06 9.64 -10.88
C ILE A 150 -11.40 8.69 -12.03
N PRO A 151 -10.51 7.75 -12.39
CA PRO A 151 -10.84 6.75 -13.40
C PRO A 151 -11.98 5.86 -12.87
N LEU A 152 -12.97 5.53 -13.71
CA LEU A 152 -14.05 4.62 -13.31
C LEU A 152 -13.54 3.19 -13.03
N ALA A 153 -12.42 2.82 -13.65
CA ALA A 153 -11.78 1.53 -13.49
C ALA A 153 -10.27 1.64 -13.73
N LEU A 154 -9.52 0.75 -13.10
CA LEU A 154 -8.08 0.62 -13.27
C LEU A 154 -7.71 -0.86 -13.46
N SER A 155 -6.72 -1.13 -14.29
CA SER A 155 -6.11 -2.45 -14.43
C SER A 155 -4.78 -2.45 -13.68
N ILE A 156 -4.66 -3.14 -12.55
CA ILE A 156 -3.47 -3.11 -11.70
C ILE A 156 -2.87 -4.50 -11.49
N ILE A 157 -1.62 -4.54 -11.06
CA ILE A 157 -0.93 -5.79 -10.74
C ILE A 157 -1.37 -6.25 -9.34
N GLU A 158 -1.86 -7.48 -9.27
CA GLU A 158 -2.17 -8.20 -8.05
C GLU A 158 -1.21 -9.37 -7.84
N CYS A 159 -0.87 -9.63 -6.57
CA CYS A 159 -0.20 -10.84 -6.13
C CYS A 159 -0.48 -11.10 -4.66
N HIS A 160 -1.62 -11.73 -4.34
CA HIS A 160 -2.01 -12.03 -2.97
C HIS A 160 -2.80 -13.35 -2.89
N GLN A 161 -2.87 -13.93 -1.69
CA GLN A 161 -3.75 -15.06 -1.36
C GLN A 161 -4.61 -14.78 -0.11
N ASP A 162 -4.40 -13.62 0.51
CA ASP A 162 -5.12 -13.10 1.66
C ASP A 162 -5.79 -11.79 1.23
N GLU A 163 -6.86 -11.38 1.92
CA GLU A 163 -7.65 -10.21 1.60
C GLU A 163 -8.22 -9.56 2.87
N VAL A 164 -8.63 -8.29 2.74
CA VAL A 164 -9.50 -7.67 3.75
C VAL A 164 -10.92 -8.21 3.59
N LEU A 165 -11.41 -8.85 4.65
CA LEU A 165 -12.76 -9.42 4.74
C LEU A 165 -13.77 -8.37 5.21
N GLU A 166 -13.37 -7.54 6.18
CA GLU A 166 -14.19 -6.45 6.72
C GLU A 166 -13.30 -5.24 6.98
N VAL A 167 -13.67 -4.08 6.44
CA VAL A 167 -12.98 -2.82 6.74
C VAL A 167 -13.28 -2.36 8.18
N PRO A 168 -12.38 -1.59 8.82
CA PRO A 168 -12.65 -1.05 10.16
C PRO A 168 -13.85 -0.10 10.16
N LYS A 169 -14.49 0.06 11.33
CA LYS A 169 -15.65 0.95 11.46
C LYS A 169 -15.26 2.39 11.11
N GLY A 170 -15.96 2.98 10.14
CA GLY A 170 -15.71 4.35 9.68
C GLY A 170 -14.74 4.45 8.49
N ALA A 171 -14.22 3.32 8.00
CA ALA A 171 -13.56 3.28 6.70
C ALA A 171 -14.56 3.19 5.56
N GLU A 172 -14.14 3.68 4.40
CA GLU A 172 -14.89 3.65 3.15
C GLU A 172 -14.17 2.75 2.14
N ILE A 173 -14.92 1.84 1.52
CA ILE A 173 -14.42 1.05 0.39
C ILE A 173 -14.50 1.93 -0.85
N VAL A 174 -13.37 2.12 -1.53
CA VAL A 174 -13.26 3.02 -2.69
C VAL A 174 -13.04 2.27 -4.00
N ALA A 175 -12.55 1.03 -3.94
CA ALA A 175 -12.44 0.17 -5.11
C ALA A 175 -12.72 -1.30 -4.79
N ILE A 176 -13.32 -1.99 -5.76
CA ILE A 176 -13.64 -3.42 -5.71
C ILE A 176 -13.28 -4.08 -7.05
N SER A 177 -13.12 -5.40 -7.08
CA SER A 177 -13.02 -6.18 -8.31
C SER A 177 -14.03 -7.34 -8.31
N GLU A 178 -14.04 -8.12 -9.39
CA GLU A 178 -14.82 -9.35 -9.45
C GLU A 178 -14.38 -10.39 -8.40
N LYS A 179 -13.10 -10.36 -7.99
CA LYS A 179 -12.50 -11.34 -7.08
C LYS A 179 -12.37 -10.87 -5.64
N THR A 180 -12.11 -9.58 -5.45
CA THR A 180 -11.78 -9.00 -4.14
C THR A 180 -12.73 -7.86 -3.81
N ASN A 181 -13.43 -7.96 -2.68
CA ASN A 181 -14.44 -6.98 -2.28
C ASN A 181 -13.86 -5.68 -1.72
N VAL A 182 -12.57 -5.67 -1.37
CA VAL A 182 -11.88 -4.51 -0.80
C VAL A 182 -10.52 -4.38 -1.49
N GLU A 183 -10.52 -3.87 -2.72
CA GLU A 183 -9.27 -3.58 -3.44
C GLU A 183 -8.59 -2.33 -2.88
N MET A 184 -9.40 -1.36 -2.45
CA MET A 184 -8.93 -0.14 -1.83
C MET A 184 -9.90 0.32 -0.75
N PHE A 185 -9.38 0.84 0.35
CA PHE A 185 -10.18 1.54 1.36
C PHE A 185 -9.48 2.81 1.83
N THR A 186 -10.26 3.77 2.28
CA THR A 186 -9.77 4.97 2.98
C THR A 186 -10.38 5.03 4.38
N MET A 187 -9.72 5.73 5.30
CA MET A 187 -10.30 6.07 6.59
C MET A 187 -9.89 7.49 6.97
N GLY A 188 -10.87 8.38 7.02
CA GLY A 188 -10.60 9.82 7.04
C GLY A 188 -9.75 10.26 5.84
N ASP A 189 -8.89 11.24 6.08
CA ASP A 189 -8.05 11.91 5.09
C ASP A 189 -6.57 11.47 5.13
N HIS A 190 -6.21 10.55 6.01
CA HIS A 190 -4.81 10.21 6.29
C HIS A 190 -4.54 8.70 6.23
N ILE A 191 -5.53 7.86 5.92
CA ILE A 191 -5.35 6.41 5.74
C ILE A 191 -5.78 6.00 4.33
N LEU A 192 -4.92 5.27 3.64
CA LEU A 192 -5.21 4.62 2.36
C LEU A 192 -4.61 3.21 2.35
N GLY A 193 -5.44 2.20 2.14
CA GLY A 193 -5.00 0.84 1.85
C GLY A 193 -5.28 0.49 0.39
N ILE A 194 -4.34 -0.19 -0.27
CA ILE A 194 -4.46 -0.71 -1.64
C ILE A 194 -3.97 -2.16 -1.69
N GLN A 195 -4.79 -3.08 -2.19
CA GLN A 195 -4.45 -4.50 -2.29
C GLN A 195 -3.40 -4.76 -3.39
N GLY A 196 -3.54 -4.10 -4.54
CA GLY A 196 -2.57 -4.19 -5.63
C GLY A 196 -1.29 -3.40 -5.45
N HIS A 197 -0.40 -3.54 -6.43
CA HIS A 197 0.99 -3.11 -6.37
C HIS A 197 1.28 -1.94 -7.34
N PRO A 198 1.24 -0.67 -6.89
CA PRO A 198 1.69 0.47 -7.69
C PRO A 198 3.18 0.43 -8.02
N GLU A 199 3.97 -0.25 -7.19
CA GLU A 199 5.42 -0.32 -7.28
C GLU A 199 5.91 -1.44 -8.22
N TYR A 200 5.07 -2.45 -8.51
CA TYR A 200 5.49 -3.57 -9.35
C TYR A 200 5.51 -3.23 -10.82
N THR A 201 6.59 -3.64 -11.47
CA THR A 201 6.69 -3.79 -12.92
C THR A 201 6.31 -5.22 -13.32
N LYS A 202 6.08 -5.44 -14.62
CA LYS A 202 5.75 -6.78 -15.14
C LYS A 202 6.86 -7.79 -14.88
N ASP A 203 8.12 -7.39 -14.98
CA ASP A 203 9.28 -8.27 -14.77
C ASP A 203 9.42 -8.72 -13.31
N ILE A 204 9.13 -7.84 -12.34
CA ILE A 204 9.05 -8.21 -10.93
C ILE A 204 7.97 -9.29 -10.74
N LEU A 205 6.78 -9.08 -11.32
CA LEU A 205 5.69 -10.04 -11.22
C LEU A 205 5.99 -11.37 -11.93
N PHE A 206 6.64 -11.34 -13.10
CA PHE A 206 7.08 -12.55 -13.79
C PHE A 206 8.05 -13.36 -12.92
N ASN A 207 9.04 -12.69 -12.32
CA ASN A 207 9.98 -13.34 -11.40
C ASN A 207 9.27 -13.93 -10.17
N LEU A 208 8.29 -13.22 -9.63
CA LEU A 208 7.52 -13.69 -8.48
C LEU A 208 6.67 -14.93 -8.83
N ILE A 209 6.01 -14.93 -9.98
CA ILE A 209 5.28 -16.11 -10.50
C ILE A 209 6.22 -17.32 -10.62
N ASP A 210 7.42 -17.14 -11.17
CA ASP A 210 8.38 -18.25 -11.31
C ASP A 210 8.83 -18.81 -9.96
N ARG A 211 9.04 -17.94 -8.97
CA ARG A 211 9.42 -18.34 -7.61
C ARG A 211 8.29 -19.09 -6.91
N LEU A 212 7.04 -18.62 -7.04
CA LEU A 212 5.87 -19.28 -6.47
C LEU A 212 5.65 -20.66 -7.10
N LEU A 213 5.81 -20.78 -8.43
CA LEU A 213 5.74 -22.06 -9.13
C LEU A 213 6.86 -23.02 -8.68
N SER A 214 8.11 -22.54 -8.61
CA SER A 214 9.25 -23.35 -8.21
C SER A 214 9.16 -23.86 -6.76
N ASN A 215 8.48 -23.09 -5.90
CA ASN A 215 8.24 -23.47 -4.50
C ASN A 215 6.96 -24.31 -4.31
N GLY A 216 6.25 -24.66 -5.39
CA GLY A 216 5.01 -25.43 -5.33
C GLY A 216 3.82 -24.68 -4.73
N CYS A 217 3.87 -23.35 -4.68
CA CYS A 217 2.77 -22.53 -4.15
C CYS A 217 1.61 -22.37 -5.15
N ILE A 218 1.88 -22.53 -6.45
CA ILE A 218 0.91 -22.45 -7.55
C ILE A 218 1.19 -23.54 -8.59
N GLU A 219 0.17 -23.92 -9.34
CA GLU A 219 0.28 -24.90 -10.43
C GLU A 219 0.80 -24.27 -11.72
N SER A 220 1.41 -25.08 -12.60
CA SER A 220 1.97 -24.62 -13.88
C SER A 220 0.93 -23.94 -14.77
N GLY A 221 -0.26 -24.53 -14.91
CA GLY A 221 -1.35 -23.95 -15.70
C GLY A 221 -1.82 -22.59 -15.17
N PHE A 222 -1.82 -22.40 -13.84
CA PHE A 222 -2.12 -21.12 -13.22
C PHE A 222 -1.04 -20.08 -13.54
N ALA A 223 0.23 -20.45 -13.38
CA ALA A 223 1.36 -19.59 -13.70
C ALA A 223 1.34 -19.14 -15.16
N GLU A 224 1.15 -20.06 -16.10
CA GLU A 224 1.06 -19.78 -17.55
C GLU A 224 -0.10 -18.83 -17.88
N ASN A 225 -1.27 -19.03 -17.26
CA ASN A 225 -2.43 -18.16 -17.46
C ASN A 225 -2.15 -16.73 -16.97
N ALA A 226 -1.59 -16.60 -15.76
CA ALA A 226 -1.23 -15.31 -15.18
C ALA A 226 -0.23 -14.56 -16.06
N LYS A 227 0.81 -15.25 -16.55
CA LYS A 227 1.81 -14.68 -17.47
C LYS A 227 1.21 -14.28 -18.81
N SER A 228 0.35 -15.12 -19.42
CA SER A 228 -0.28 -14.83 -20.71
C SER A 228 -1.08 -13.53 -20.70
N LYS A 229 -1.80 -13.25 -19.61
CA LYS A 229 -2.57 -12.00 -19.46
C LYS A 229 -1.65 -10.77 -19.39
N LEU A 230 -0.51 -10.87 -18.69
CA LEU A 230 0.47 -9.79 -18.58
C LEU A 230 1.15 -9.45 -19.91
N TYR A 231 1.30 -10.41 -20.83
CA TYR A 231 1.83 -10.12 -22.17
C TYR A 231 0.85 -9.33 -23.05
N LYS A 232 -0.46 -9.38 -22.77
CA LYS A 232 -1.51 -8.83 -23.64
C LYS A 232 -1.97 -7.42 -23.29
N ALA A 233 -1.68 -6.95 -22.09
CA ALA A 233 -2.16 -5.66 -21.60
C ALA A 233 -1.16 -5.01 -20.64
N GLU A 234 -1.09 -3.68 -20.64
CA GLU A 234 -0.31 -2.91 -19.67
C GLU A 234 -1.16 -2.57 -18.44
N PRO A 235 -0.59 -2.57 -17.23
CA PRO A 235 -1.26 -2.03 -16.06
C PRO A 235 -1.34 -0.50 -16.14
N ASP A 236 -2.40 0.06 -15.56
CA ASP A 236 -2.58 1.49 -15.29
C ASP A 236 -1.69 1.98 -14.15
N ARG A 237 -0.45 1.48 -14.08
CA ARG A 237 0.52 1.69 -12.99
C ARG A 237 0.75 3.17 -12.71
N LYS A 238 0.94 3.97 -13.76
CA LYS A 238 1.16 5.43 -13.61
C LYS A 238 -0.05 6.16 -13.03
N CYS A 239 -1.25 5.69 -13.30
CA CYS A 239 -2.45 6.25 -12.67
C CYS A 239 -2.49 5.90 -11.18
N LEU A 240 -2.23 4.64 -10.82
CA LEU A 240 -2.18 4.21 -9.41
C LEU A 240 -1.05 4.91 -8.63
N GLU A 241 0.15 5.05 -9.21
CA GLU A 241 1.25 5.83 -8.65
C GLU A 241 0.83 7.29 -8.38
N LYS A 242 0.11 7.92 -9.32
CA LYS A 242 -0.40 9.30 -9.17
C LYS A 242 -1.40 9.40 -8.01
N ILE A 243 -2.30 8.42 -7.87
CA ILE A 243 -3.25 8.34 -6.76
C ILE A 243 -2.50 8.25 -5.42
N CYS A 244 -1.53 7.34 -5.30
CA CYS A 244 -0.70 7.18 -4.10
C CYS A 244 0.08 8.45 -3.76
N LYS A 245 0.71 9.09 -4.74
CA LYS A 245 1.47 10.33 -4.55
C LYS A 245 0.57 11.48 -4.12
N LYS A 246 -0.58 11.68 -4.78
CA LYS A 246 -1.55 12.71 -4.36
C LYS A 246 -2.01 12.49 -2.92
N PHE A 247 -2.34 11.26 -2.55
CA PHE A 247 -2.68 10.93 -1.16
C PHE A 247 -1.54 11.25 -0.19
N LEU A 248 -0.31 10.77 -0.46
CA LEU A 248 0.84 10.96 0.42
C LEU A 248 1.26 12.43 0.55
N LYS A 249 1.14 13.23 -0.50
CA LYS A 249 1.81 14.54 -0.60
C LYS A 249 0.93 15.75 -0.43
N ARG A 250 -0.41 15.58 -0.42
CA ARG A 250 -1.35 16.66 -0.11
C ARG A 250 -1.09 17.27 1.28
N GLU A 251 -1.54 18.48 1.54
CA GLU A 251 -1.58 18.96 2.93
C GLU A 251 -2.85 18.43 3.60
N LEU A 252 -2.78 18.13 4.89
CA LEU A 252 -3.99 17.81 5.66
C LEU A 252 -4.63 19.13 6.07
N GLU A 253 -5.84 19.38 5.61
CA GLU A 253 -6.61 20.52 6.07
C GLU A 253 -7.16 20.19 7.46
N PHE A 254 -6.53 20.72 8.51
CA PHE A 254 -7.13 20.69 9.83
C PHE A 254 -8.40 21.54 9.80
N ILE A 255 -9.55 20.88 9.79
CA ILE A 255 -10.82 21.54 10.06
C ILE A 255 -10.72 22.07 11.49
N ASN A 256 -10.44 23.37 11.63
CA ASN A 256 -10.64 24.08 12.88
C ASN A 256 -12.12 23.91 13.23
N ILE A 257 -12.43 23.02 14.16
CA ILE A 257 -13.76 22.93 14.74
C ILE A 257 -13.94 24.23 15.53
N PRO A 258 -14.80 25.17 15.09
CA PRO A 258 -15.02 26.39 15.84
C PRO A 258 -15.80 26.01 17.10
N GLY A 259 -15.14 26.11 18.25
CA GLY A 259 -15.81 26.11 19.56
C GLY A 259 -15.70 24.82 20.36
N LYS A 260 -14.67 24.74 21.19
CA LYS A 260 -14.82 24.39 22.61
C LYS A 260 -13.89 25.30 23.41
N ILE A 261 -14.48 26.40 23.92
CA ILE A 261 -14.00 27.10 25.11
C ILE A 261 -14.43 26.24 26.31
#